data_AF-A0A921QH73-F1
#
_entry.id   AF-A0A921QH73-F1
#
_cell.length_a   1.000
_cell.length_b   1.000
_cell.length_c   1.000
_cell.angle_alpha   90.00
_cell.angle_beta   90.00
_cell.angle_gamma   90.00
#
_symmetry.space_group_name_H-M   'P 1'
#
loop_
_entity.id
_entity.type
_entity.pdbx_description
1 polymer ?
#
loop_
_entity_poly.entity_id
_entity_poly.type
_entity_poly.pdbx_seq_one_letter_code
_entity_poly.pdbx_strand_id
1 'polypeptide(L)'
;MAWADLPLDLVGDVMAYLPLPADRARFAAVCGAWRSAARQLAASGRMPWILLPSGGVCTTIGHAAAFFRIPGLPEKTTCLGGATGADAWLVLDCTDDTCRRTPFWDNYCPDTGTFKDDPRPDVKHRHTYLLYNLFSNVTVPLPELDAIIGHVTETFEVCKVLMIMPPSSSWSTPDGNDVVIAVTTNHCEYNVILCRPGKGVFVLPYYKVIDIAFVRDILYGITMSEELLAFHLGEDEDGRPNITRFERAINSPLSYDHDESDEDDDDDEEEEEEEEEEDHNESDDDDHESDDNDNDNDNDDDDDDEEEEEGISSIDESDDDDEAAANQAWNDGDDDDDDDDDDDDDDDDDDDGCTVPDNEETEGYEYNEEPKDMICTSRHLVQSCSGELLLVRHQSLIPTDSHSYTLKVEVFKADLCTGKWVCCSNGLPKGEALFLSRSVSKCTRVCGDIQEGFVYYTSNLQDVFDTTSSTTHPMTFQWPCQRIRRESHHFLSWFFPPKELLV
;
A
#
# COMPACT_ATOMS: atom_id res chain seq x y z
N MET A 1 -6.58 50.67 15.28
CA MET A 1 -6.10 49.37 15.75
C MET A 1 -4.84 49.07 14.97
N ALA A 2 -3.72 48.89 15.65
CA ALA A 2 -2.49 48.38 15.06
C ALA A 2 -2.56 46.84 14.99
N TRP A 3 -1.74 46.22 14.13
CA TRP A 3 -1.66 44.76 14.04
C TRP A 3 -1.27 44.08 15.36
N ALA A 4 -0.53 44.79 16.23
CA ALA A 4 -0.17 44.32 17.56
C ALA A 4 -1.30 44.39 18.60
N ASP A 5 -2.42 45.06 18.29
CA ASP A 5 -3.59 45.20 19.19
C ASP A 5 -4.63 44.08 18.98
N LEU A 6 -4.40 43.15 18.04
CA LEU A 6 -5.37 42.11 17.69
C LEU A 6 -5.47 41.04 18.80
N PRO A 7 -6.70 40.61 19.17
CA PRO A 7 -6.94 39.48 20.06
C PRO A 7 -6.24 38.17 19.62
N LEU A 8 -5.85 37.36 20.60
CA LEU A 8 -5.06 36.13 20.38
C LEU A 8 -5.83 35.08 19.55
N ASP A 9 -7.14 35.03 19.72
CA ASP A 9 -8.11 34.27 18.93
C ASP A 9 -8.01 34.63 17.43
N LEU A 10 -8.28 35.88 17.06
CA LEU A 10 -8.16 36.34 15.66
C LEU A 10 -6.74 36.20 15.07
N VAL A 11 -5.70 36.32 15.91
CA VAL A 11 -4.30 36.05 15.49
C VAL A 11 -4.07 34.55 15.27
N GLY A 12 -4.72 33.69 16.05
CA GLY A 12 -4.74 32.23 15.88
C GLY A 12 -5.46 31.78 14.62
N ASP A 13 -6.64 32.34 14.34
CA ASP A 13 -7.40 32.09 13.10
C ASP A 13 -6.51 32.35 11.88
N VAL A 14 -5.87 33.53 11.83
CA VAL A 14 -4.95 33.89 10.75
C VAL A 14 -3.79 32.90 10.65
N MET A 15 -3.16 32.47 11.76
CA MET A 15 -2.08 31.48 11.70
C MET A 15 -2.53 30.10 11.21
N ALA A 16 -3.78 29.72 11.49
CA ALA A 16 -4.35 28.45 11.07
C ALA A 16 -4.59 28.41 9.55
N TYR A 17 -5.01 29.53 8.94
CA TYR A 17 -5.10 29.69 7.48
C TYR A 17 -3.75 29.72 6.75
N LEU A 18 -2.62 29.71 7.47
CA LEU A 18 -1.27 29.67 6.90
C LEU A 18 -0.66 28.29 7.16
N PRO A 19 -0.89 27.27 6.32
CA PRO A 19 -0.37 25.92 6.55
C PRO A 19 1.16 25.83 6.37
N LEU A 20 1.69 26.58 5.40
CA LEU A 20 3.08 26.55 4.93
C LEU A 20 4.05 27.28 5.89
N PRO A 21 5.29 26.77 6.08
CA PRO A 21 6.29 27.44 6.92
C PRO A 21 6.66 28.84 6.43
N ALA A 22 6.77 29.05 5.12
CA ALA A 22 7.08 30.36 4.56
C ALA A 22 6.06 31.44 4.99
N ASP A 23 4.78 31.08 5.04
CA ASP A 23 3.72 31.99 5.48
C ASP A 23 3.65 32.17 6.99
N ARG A 24 3.87 31.12 7.77
CA ARG A 24 3.98 31.24 9.22
C ARG A 24 5.22 32.02 9.67
N ALA A 25 6.31 31.98 8.90
CA ALA A 25 7.49 32.83 9.09
C ALA A 25 7.18 34.29 8.74
N ARG A 26 6.48 34.55 7.62
CA ARG A 26 5.94 35.89 7.28
C ARG A 26 5.05 36.43 8.40
N PHE A 27 4.16 35.61 8.95
CA PHE A 27 3.30 35.93 10.09
C PHE A 27 4.09 36.24 11.37
N ALA A 28 5.07 35.41 11.75
CA ALA A 28 5.96 35.65 12.89
C ALA A 28 6.90 36.87 12.69
N ALA A 29 7.04 37.38 11.47
CA ALA A 29 7.75 38.62 11.16
C ALA A 29 6.89 39.89 11.37
N VAL A 30 5.55 39.81 11.34
CA VAL A 30 4.64 40.99 11.39
C VAL A 30 4.89 41.87 12.61
N CYS A 31 4.92 41.29 13.82
CA CYS A 31 5.31 41.99 15.04
C CYS A 31 5.66 41.02 16.18
N GLY A 32 6.20 41.55 17.28
CA GLY A 32 6.55 40.75 18.46
C GLY A 32 5.35 40.04 19.12
N ALA A 33 4.15 40.65 19.08
CA ALA A 33 2.94 40.02 19.60
C ALA A 33 2.53 38.80 18.75
N TRP A 34 2.55 38.92 17.43
CA TRP A 34 2.27 37.82 16.49
C TRP A 34 3.30 36.69 16.61
N ARG A 35 4.58 37.01 16.83
CA ARG A 35 5.61 36.00 17.14
C ARG A 35 5.38 35.29 18.48
N SER A 36 4.87 36.00 19.49
CA SER A 36 4.50 35.39 20.77
C SER A 36 3.29 34.46 20.61
N ALA A 37 2.27 34.88 19.87
CA ALA A 37 1.12 34.06 19.52
C ALA A 37 1.54 32.81 18.74
N ALA A 38 2.39 32.96 17.71
CA ALA A 38 2.90 31.85 16.91
C ALA A 38 3.53 30.74 17.76
N ARG A 39 4.34 31.12 18.76
CA ARG A 39 4.98 30.17 19.67
C ARG A 39 4.00 29.51 20.65
N GLN A 40 2.97 30.24 21.09
CA GLN A 40 1.91 29.69 21.96
C GLN A 40 1.05 28.67 21.18
N LEU A 41 0.71 28.97 19.93
CA LEU A 41 -0.09 28.13 19.04
C LEU A 41 0.68 26.93 18.47
N ALA A 42 2.01 27.03 18.36
CA ALA A 42 2.86 25.86 18.09
C ALA A 42 2.89 24.91 19.30
N ALA A 43 2.92 25.46 20.53
CA ALA A 43 3.00 24.69 21.76
C ALA A 43 1.70 23.95 22.13
N SER A 44 0.54 24.34 21.61
CA SER A 44 -0.73 23.61 21.78
C SER A 44 -0.82 22.31 20.95
N GLY A 45 0.15 22.04 20.08
CA GLY A 45 0.09 20.98 19.08
C GLY A 45 -0.64 21.41 17.81
N ARG A 46 -0.61 20.54 16.80
CA ARG A 46 -1.29 20.73 15.51
C ARG A 46 -2.21 19.55 15.26
N MET A 47 -3.45 19.82 14.88
CA MET A 47 -4.36 18.81 14.34
C MET A 47 -3.75 18.21 13.06
N PRO A 48 -3.95 16.91 12.78
CA PRO A 48 -3.58 16.33 11.51
C PRO A 48 -4.41 16.93 10.36
N TRP A 49 -3.97 16.65 9.14
CA TRP A 49 -4.60 17.07 7.89
C TRP A 49 -5.12 15.85 7.15
N ILE A 50 -6.16 16.05 6.33
CA ILE A 50 -6.55 15.05 5.31
C ILE A 50 -5.88 15.46 4.00
N LEU A 51 -5.04 14.59 3.47
CA LEU A 51 -4.46 14.68 2.13
C LEU A 51 -5.38 13.96 1.14
N LEU A 52 -5.57 14.59 -0.02
CA LEU A 52 -6.33 14.06 -1.16
C LEU A 52 -5.33 13.66 -2.26
N PRO A 53 -5.58 12.59 -3.04
CA PRO A 53 -4.65 12.14 -4.08
C PRO A 53 -4.37 13.23 -5.12
N SER A 54 -5.35 14.09 -5.39
CA SER A 54 -5.23 15.26 -6.27
C SER A 54 -4.33 16.40 -5.75
N GLY A 55 -3.56 16.22 -4.66
CA GLY A 55 -2.71 17.26 -4.07
C GLY A 55 -3.47 18.36 -3.31
N GLY A 56 -4.74 18.09 -2.99
CA GLY A 56 -5.55 18.88 -2.08
C GLY A 56 -5.27 18.53 -0.61
N VAL A 57 -5.41 19.51 0.27
CA VAL A 57 -5.28 19.32 1.72
C VAL A 57 -6.42 20.01 2.44
N CYS A 58 -7.09 19.26 3.32
CA CYS A 58 -8.05 19.79 4.29
C CYS A 58 -7.39 19.92 5.67
N THR A 59 -7.71 21.00 6.39
CA THR A 59 -7.26 21.22 7.78
C THR A 59 -8.36 21.89 8.60
N THR A 60 -8.39 21.64 9.92
CA THR A 60 -9.33 22.24 10.86
C THR A 60 -8.76 23.50 11.50
N ILE A 61 -9.64 24.47 11.73
CA ILE A 61 -9.38 25.83 12.24
C ILE A 61 -10.42 26.13 13.30
N GLY A 62 -10.18 25.62 14.52
CA GLY A 62 -11.18 25.63 15.59
C GLY A 62 -12.48 24.96 15.13
N HIS A 63 -13.58 25.74 15.06
CA HIS A 63 -14.89 25.26 14.61
C HIS A 63 -15.12 25.32 13.08
N ALA A 64 -14.10 25.68 12.29
CA ALA A 64 -14.17 25.74 10.83
C ALA A 64 -13.17 24.77 10.17
N ALA A 65 -13.30 24.55 8.86
CA ALA A 65 -12.29 23.87 8.06
C ALA A 65 -11.81 24.77 6.90
N ALA A 66 -10.55 24.57 6.52
CA ALA A 66 -9.94 25.17 5.34
C ALA A 66 -9.52 24.07 4.35
N PHE A 67 -9.52 24.44 3.07
CA PHE A 67 -8.99 23.65 1.98
C PHE A 67 -7.95 24.48 1.22
N PHE A 68 -6.82 23.86 0.87
CA PHE A 68 -5.82 24.44 -0.02
C PHE A 68 -5.24 23.36 -0.94
N ARG A 69 -4.64 23.76 -2.06
CA ARG A 69 -3.78 22.89 -2.87
C ARG A 69 -2.33 23.13 -2.44
N ILE A 70 -1.52 22.08 -2.42
CA ILE A 70 -0.09 22.20 -2.17
C ILE A 70 0.56 22.97 -3.33
N PRO A 71 1.25 24.10 -3.10
CA PRO A 71 2.03 24.75 -4.15
C PRO A 71 3.33 23.99 -4.40
N GLY A 72 3.83 24.05 -5.64
CA GLY A 72 5.13 23.47 -5.99
C GLY A 72 5.14 21.95 -6.22
N LEU A 73 3.98 21.27 -6.17
CA LEU A 73 3.87 19.92 -6.74
C LEU A 73 4.19 19.96 -8.24
N PRO A 74 4.78 18.89 -8.81
CA PRO A 74 4.90 18.74 -10.26
C PRO A 74 3.53 18.65 -10.96
N GLU A 75 3.55 18.70 -12.29
CA GLU A 75 2.36 18.38 -13.10
C GLU A 75 2.10 16.86 -13.08
N LYS A 76 0.88 16.44 -13.42
CA LYS A 76 0.44 15.02 -13.45
C LYS A 76 0.74 14.20 -12.17
N THR A 77 0.69 14.83 -10.99
CA THR A 77 1.10 14.17 -9.73
C THR A 77 -0.07 13.69 -8.87
N THR A 78 0.03 12.45 -8.40
CA THR A 78 -0.80 11.80 -7.36
C THR A 78 -0.09 11.85 -6.02
N CYS A 79 -0.81 12.13 -4.93
CA CYS A 79 -0.29 12.05 -3.56
C CYS A 79 -0.67 10.72 -2.90
N LEU A 80 0.29 9.80 -2.74
CA LEU A 80 0.03 8.47 -2.18
C LEU A 80 -0.16 8.50 -0.65
N GLY A 81 0.55 9.39 0.05
CA GLY A 81 0.39 9.55 1.50
C GLY A 81 1.49 10.37 2.18
N GLY A 82 1.41 10.45 3.50
CA GLY A 82 2.47 10.98 4.36
C GLY A 82 3.42 9.87 4.80
N ALA A 83 4.72 10.02 4.54
CA ALA A 83 5.72 9.00 4.85
C ALA A 83 5.84 8.77 6.36
N THR A 84 5.27 7.67 6.85
CA THR A 84 5.13 7.45 8.29
C THR A 84 6.48 7.06 8.90
N GLY A 85 6.90 7.85 9.89
CA GLY A 85 8.23 7.82 10.50
C GLY A 85 9.03 9.11 10.27
N ALA A 86 8.73 9.86 9.21
CA ALA A 86 9.39 11.12 8.87
C ALA A 86 8.39 12.27 8.67
N ASP A 87 8.01 12.94 9.78
CA ASP A 87 7.14 14.12 9.75
C ASP A 87 7.63 15.15 8.69
N ALA A 88 6.69 15.74 7.94
CA ALA A 88 6.87 16.67 6.80
C ALA A 88 7.02 16.05 5.39
N TRP A 89 7.30 14.76 5.23
CA TRP A 89 7.47 14.14 3.91
C TRP A 89 6.18 13.55 3.36
N LEU A 90 5.96 13.77 2.05
CA LEU A 90 4.93 13.14 1.24
C LEU A 90 5.58 12.20 0.23
N VAL A 91 4.89 11.12 -0.13
CA VAL A 91 5.24 10.31 -1.30
C VAL A 91 4.34 10.70 -2.45
N LEU A 92 4.95 11.02 -3.58
CA LEU A 92 4.28 11.44 -4.79
C LEU A 92 4.58 10.44 -5.91
N ASP A 93 3.55 10.16 -6.70
CA ASP A 93 3.62 9.41 -7.95
C ASP A 93 3.35 10.38 -9.10
N CYS A 94 4.29 10.50 -10.02
CA CYS A 94 4.19 11.33 -11.21
C CYS A 94 4.00 10.43 -12.43
N THR A 95 2.74 10.28 -12.84
CA THR A 95 2.27 9.35 -13.88
C THR A 95 1.23 10.03 -14.77
N ASP A 96 1.12 9.63 -16.03
CA ASP A 96 0.05 10.12 -16.89
C ASP A 96 -1.30 9.43 -16.75
N ASP A 97 -1.35 8.29 -16.04
CA ASP A 97 -2.59 7.72 -15.48
C ASP A 97 -3.42 8.81 -14.77
N THR A 98 -4.68 8.96 -15.20
CA THR A 98 -5.65 9.89 -14.63
C THR A 98 -6.60 9.27 -13.62
N CYS A 99 -6.74 7.94 -13.58
CA CYS A 99 -7.71 7.21 -12.76
C CYS A 99 -7.54 7.54 -11.27
N ARG A 100 -6.30 7.58 -10.77
CA ARG A 100 -5.98 7.95 -9.38
C ARG A 100 -6.08 9.44 -9.06
N ARG A 101 -6.11 10.30 -10.08
CA ARG A 101 -6.00 11.78 -9.95
C ARG A 101 -7.34 12.50 -10.08
N THR A 102 -8.33 11.89 -10.70
CA THR A 102 -9.67 12.45 -10.86
C THR A 102 -10.60 11.96 -9.75
N PRO A 103 -11.38 12.83 -9.09
CA PRO A 103 -12.34 12.39 -8.08
C PRO A 103 -13.40 11.45 -8.70
N PHE A 104 -13.75 10.37 -8.01
CA PHE A 104 -14.70 9.34 -8.46
C PHE A 104 -15.99 9.91 -9.11
N TRP A 105 -16.58 10.93 -8.50
CA TRP A 105 -17.81 11.56 -9.01
C TRP A 105 -17.62 12.50 -10.21
N ASP A 106 -16.39 12.84 -10.56
CA ASP A 106 -16.03 13.59 -11.77
C ASP A 106 -15.61 12.65 -12.93
N ASN A 107 -15.27 11.37 -12.66
CA ASN A 107 -15.20 10.28 -13.67
C ASN A 107 -16.58 9.87 -14.18
N TYR A 108 -17.62 10.00 -13.37
CA TYR A 108 -18.98 9.59 -13.74
C TYR A 108 -19.55 10.43 -14.90
N CYS A 109 -20.13 9.77 -15.89
CA CYS A 109 -20.74 10.37 -17.07
C CYS A 109 -22.27 10.22 -17.03
N PRO A 110 -23.03 11.26 -16.63
CA PRO A 110 -24.49 11.16 -16.46
C PRO A 110 -25.28 10.86 -17.74
N ASP A 111 -24.69 11.16 -18.92
CA ASP A 111 -25.33 10.97 -20.22
C ASP A 111 -25.19 9.52 -20.75
N THR A 112 -24.17 8.77 -20.32
CA THR A 112 -23.98 7.34 -20.64
C THR A 112 -24.35 6.41 -19.48
N GLY A 113 -24.36 6.92 -18.25
CA GLY A 113 -24.58 6.15 -17.03
C GLY A 113 -23.34 5.40 -16.53
N THR A 114 -22.20 5.55 -17.20
CA THR A 114 -20.94 4.85 -16.92
C THR A 114 -19.92 5.78 -16.23
N PHE A 115 -18.91 5.21 -15.58
CA PHE A 115 -17.65 5.92 -15.38
C PHE A 115 -16.89 5.97 -16.71
N LYS A 116 -15.91 6.87 -16.82
CA LYS A 116 -15.09 7.05 -18.04
C LYS A 116 -13.73 6.38 -17.94
N ASP A 117 -13.14 6.52 -16.76
CA ASP A 117 -11.77 6.14 -16.46
C ASP A 117 -11.84 5.19 -15.24
N ASP A 118 -12.33 3.97 -15.47
CA ASP A 118 -12.17 2.85 -14.55
C ASP A 118 -10.82 2.18 -14.87
N PRO A 119 -9.98 1.85 -13.87
CA PRO A 119 -8.62 1.38 -14.12
C PRO A 119 -8.58 -0.03 -14.71
N ARG A 120 -7.81 -0.20 -15.78
CA ARG A 120 -7.67 -1.42 -16.57
C ARG A 120 -6.37 -2.20 -16.34
N PRO A 121 -6.41 -3.54 -16.31
CA PRO A 121 -5.21 -4.36 -16.29
C PRO A 121 -4.48 -4.38 -17.65
N ASP A 122 -5.19 -4.23 -18.78
CA ASP A 122 -4.59 -4.25 -20.13
C ASP A 122 -3.68 -3.05 -20.46
N VAL A 123 -3.65 -1.98 -19.64
CA VAL A 123 -2.89 -0.77 -19.96
C VAL A 123 -1.89 -0.39 -18.88
N LYS A 124 -0.61 -0.44 -19.27
CA LYS A 124 0.56 -0.06 -18.46
C LYS A 124 0.92 1.41 -18.71
N HIS A 125 1.12 2.18 -17.64
CA HIS A 125 1.49 3.59 -17.62
C HIS A 125 2.90 3.81 -17.06
N ARG A 126 3.52 4.95 -17.38
CA ARG A 126 4.85 5.32 -16.86
C ARG A 126 4.75 6.13 -15.57
N HIS A 127 5.14 5.51 -14.47
CA HIS A 127 5.18 6.11 -13.13
C HIS A 127 6.61 6.56 -12.79
N THR A 128 6.72 7.65 -12.01
CA THR A 128 7.99 8.09 -11.41
C THR A 128 7.74 8.59 -10.00
N TYR A 129 8.44 8.01 -9.03
CA TYR A 129 8.19 8.19 -7.61
C TYR A 129 9.18 9.15 -6.97
N LEU A 130 8.69 9.99 -6.05
CA LEU A 130 9.55 10.92 -5.34
C LEU A 130 9.05 11.24 -3.92
N LEU A 131 9.99 11.50 -3.02
CA LEU A 131 9.72 12.09 -1.72
C LEU A 131 9.70 13.61 -1.85
N TYR A 132 8.61 14.24 -1.41
CA TYR A 132 8.46 15.69 -1.37
C TYR A 132 8.29 16.21 0.05
N ASN A 133 9.22 17.05 0.50
CA ASN A 133 9.11 17.71 1.78
C ASN A 133 8.28 18.99 1.66
N LEU A 134 7.04 18.94 2.16
CA LEU A 134 6.06 20.03 2.11
C LEU A 134 6.49 21.30 2.88
N PHE A 135 7.58 21.23 3.64
CA PHE A 135 8.02 22.26 4.58
C PHE A 135 9.30 22.97 4.13
N SER A 136 10.19 22.27 3.41
CA SER A 136 11.41 22.80 2.80
C SER A 136 11.36 22.95 1.27
N ASN A 137 10.32 22.40 0.60
CA ASN A 137 10.22 22.29 -0.86
C ASN A 137 11.40 21.48 -1.47
N VAL A 138 11.91 20.50 -0.72
CA VAL A 138 12.93 19.56 -1.19
C VAL A 138 12.25 18.35 -1.84
N THR A 139 12.73 17.97 -3.01
CA THR A 139 12.32 16.79 -3.77
C THR A 139 13.48 15.81 -3.81
N VAL A 140 13.22 14.53 -3.57
CA VAL A 140 14.18 13.42 -3.74
C VAL A 140 13.52 12.38 -4.65
N PRO A 141 14.00 12.19 -5.89
CA PRO A 141 13.49 11.13 -6.77
C PRO A 141 13.89 9.75 -6.23
N LEU A 142 13.12 8.72 -6.59
CA LEU A 142 13.34 7.32 -6.18
C LEU A 142 13.58 6.44 -7.42
N PRO A 143 14.66 6.65 -8.20
CA PRO A 143 14.91 5.88 -9.42
C PRO A 143 15.07 4.38 -9.15
N GLU A 144 15.44 3.99 -7.93
CA GLU A 144 15.50 2.59 -7.51
C GLU A 144 14.10 1.96 -7.31
N LEU A 145 13.05 2.77 -7.11
CA LEU A 145 11.66 2.34 -7.10
C LEU A 145 11.04 2.41 -8.51
N ASP A 146 11.38 3.46 -9.28
CA ASP A 146 11.04 3.57 -10.71
C ASP A 146 11.56 2.36 -11.52
N ALA A 147 12.69 1.78 -11.11
CA ALA A 147 13.29 0.60 -11.75
C ALA A 147 12.52 -0.72 -11.50
N ILE A 148 11.58 -0.77 -10.55
CA ILE A 148 10.76 -1.95 -10.25
C ILE A 148 9.30 -1.72 -10.65
N ILE A 149 8.73 -0.56 -10.30
CA ILE A 149 7.29 -0.26 -10.49
C ILE A 149 7.04 1.01 -11.32
N GLY A 150 8.01 1.45 -12.12
CA GLY A 150 7.89 2.63 -13.00
C GLY A 150 7.18 2.39 -14.33
N HIS A 151 6.78 1.16 -14.64
CA HIS A 151 5.93 0.82 -15.79
C HIS A 151 4.95 -0.29 -15.39
N VAL A 152 3.72 0.08 -15.04
CA VAL A 152 2.74 -0.75 -14.31
C VAL A 152 1.32 -0.40 -14.72
N THR A 153 0.37 -1.31 -14.47
CA THR A 153 -1.02 -1.24 -14.95
C THR A 153 -1.85 -0.11 -14.33
N GLU A 154 -2.91 0.36 -14.99
CA GLU A 154 -3.83 1.38 -14.44
C GLU A 154 -4.43 0.91 -13.10
N THR A 155 -4.66 -0.40 -12.96
CA THR A 155 -5.05 -1.08 -11.71
C THR A 155 -4.06 -0.86 -10.58
N PHE A 156 -2.74 -0.92 -10.84
CA PHE A 156 -1.69 -0.70 -9.83
C PHE A 156 -1.92 -1.52 -8.54
N GLU A 157 -1.56 -1.04 -7.34
CA GLU A 157 -1.04 0.25 -6.86
C GLU A 157 -0.03 0.13 -5.69
N VAL A 158 0.44 1.30 -5.21
CA VAL A 158 1.14 1.47 -3.94
C VAL A 158 0.16 1.75 -2.78
N CYS A 159 -0.03 0.78 -1.89
CA CYS A 159 -0.97 0.85 -0.78
C CYS A 159 -0.47 1.72 0.39
N LYS A 160 0.81 1.57 0.78
CA LYS A 160 1.41 2.23 1.96
C LYS A 160 2.89 2.50 1.77
N VAL A 161 3.39 3.60 2.35
CA VAL A 161 4.83 3.89 2.41
C VAL A 161 5.27 4.35 3.80
N LEU A 162 6.25 3.64 4.35
CA LEU A 162 6.94 3.98 5.59
C LEU A 162 8.35 4.51 5.28
N MET A 163 8.85 5.38 6.15
CA MET A 163 10.19 5.97 6.02
C MET A 163 10.85 6.02 7.39
N ILE A 164 11.95 5.29 7.56
CA ILE A 164 12.71 5.25 8.82
C ILE A 164 14.11 5.85 8.66
N MET A 165 14.49 6.66 9.65
CA MET A 165 15.88 7.00 9.94
C MET A 165 16.44 5.94 10.90
N PRO A 166 17.16 4.92 10.41
CA PRO A 166 17.87 3.96 11.27
C PRO A 166 18.78 4.64 12.31
N PRO A 167 18.99 4.03 13.49
CA PRO A 167 19.97 4.53 14.45
C PRO A 167 21.37 4.46 13.82
N SER A 168 22.18 5.52 14.02
CA SER A 168 23.49 5.75 13.39
C SER A 168 24.62 4.79 13.81
N SER A 169 24.26 3.55 14.15
CA SER A 169 25.13 2.45 14.58
C SER A 169 24.82 1.12 13.87
N SER A 170 23.76 1.03 13.07
CA SER A 170 23.55 -0.13 12.17
C SER A 170 24.35 0.05 10.87
N TRP A 171 24.19 1.19 10.20
CA TRP A 171 24.73 1.46 8.86
C TRP A 171 25.65 2.69 8.86
N SER A 172 26.71 2.63 8.06
CA SER A 172 27.94 3.41 8.29
C SER A 172 28.19 4.47 7.20
N THR A 173 27.31 5.48 7.12
CA THR A 173 27.46 6.60 6.19
C THR A 173 27.89 7.90 6.91
N PRO A 174 28.87 8.68 6.40
CA PRO A 174 29.34 9.92 7.05
C PRO A 174 28.31 11.07 7.04
N ASP A 175 27.37 11.04 6.09
CA ASP A 175 26.60 12.21 5.68
C ASP A 175 25.23 12.33 6.37
N GLY A 176 24.82 11.33 7.17
CA GLY A 176 23.65 11.39 8.06
C GLY A 176 22.27 11.36 7.37
N ASN A 177 22.23 11.22 6.05
CA ASN A 177 21.01 11.14 5.23
C ASN A 177 20.53 9.68 5.00
N ASP A 178 20.90 8.75 5.88
CA ASP A 178 20.60 7.34 5.73
C ASP A 178 19.11 7.05 6.00
N VAL A 179 18.36 6.73 4.94
CA VAL A 179 16.91 6.50 4.95
C VAL A 179 16.65 5.10 4.41
N VAL A 180 15.80 4.33 5.08
CA VAL A 180 15.13 3.17 4.46
C VAL A 180 13.67 3.51 4.23
N ILE A 181 13.21 3.28 3.01
CA ILE A 181 11.83 3.37 2.58
C ILE A 181 11.29 1.94 2.48
N ALA A 182 10.11 1.68 3.02
CA ALA A 182 9.38 0.43 2.83
C ALA A 182 8.03 0.74 2.17
N VAL A 183 7.74 0.10 1.06
CA VAL A 183 6.54 0.26 0.23
C VAL A 183 5.76 -1.05 0.27
N THR A 184 4.44 -1.00 0.44
CA THR A 184 3.56 -2.14 0.09
C THR A 184 2.82 -1.88 -1.21
N THR A 185 2.61 -2.95 -1.96
CA THR A 185 1.76 -2.98 -3.15
C THR A 185 0.76 -4.13 -3.03
N ASN A 186 -0.32 -4.03 -3.79
CA ASN A 186 -1.26 -5.12 -4.05
C ASN A 186 -0.82 -6.05 -5.20
N HIS A 187 0.39 -5.93 -5.77
CA HIS A 187 0.93 -6.92 -6.73
C HIS A 187 1.67 -8.05 -5.98
N CYS A 188 1.52 -9.32 -6.41
CA CYS A 188 2.12 -10.48 -5.73
C CYS A 188 3.66 -10.39 -5.67
N GLU A 189 4.31 -10.17 -6.82
CA GLU A 189 5.77 -10.13 -6.94
C GLU A 189 6.41 -8.97 -6.16
N TYR A 190 5.70 -7.83 -6.11
CA TYR A 190 6.23 -6.57 -5.59
C TYR A 190 5.64 -6.20 -4.22
N ASN A 191 4.95 -7.14 -3.57
CA ASN A 191 4.09 -6.93 -2.40
C ASN A 191 4.75 -6.11 -1.27
N VAL A 192 6.06 -6.30 -1.04
CA VAL A 192 6.85 -5.41 -0.17
C VAL A 192 8.19 -5.07 -0.83
N ILE A 193 8.43 -3.77 -1.07
CA ILE A 193 9.68 -3.25 -1.65
C ILE A 193 10.43 -2.42 -0.59
N LEU A 194 11.72 -2.70 -0.42
CA LEU A 194 12.66 -1.86 0.34
C LEU A 194 13.50 -1.02 -0.61
N CYS A 195 13.52 0.30 -0.42
CA CYS A 195 14.31 1.23 -1.22
C CYS A 195 15.23 2.08 -0.33
N ARG A 196 16.48 2.28 -0.77
CA ARG A 196 17.42 3.26 -0.22
C ARG A 196 17.90 4.19 -1.35
N PRO A 197 17.54 5.48 -1.34
CA PRO A 197 17.91 6.41 -2.40
C PRO A 197 19.43 6.56 -2.57
N GLY A 198 19.91 6.45 -3.81
CA GLY A 198 21.34 6.45 -4.14
C GLY A 198 22.10 5.19 -3.69
N LYS A 199 21.39 4.10 -3.37
CA LYS A 199 21.97 2.86 -2.84
C LYS A 199 21.42 1.60 -3.49
N GLY A 200 20.10 1.47 -3.65
CA GLY A 200 19.50 0.33 -4.31
C GLY A 200 18.12 -0.03 -3.76
N VAL A 201 17.59 -1.12 -4.31
CA VAL A 201 16.27 -1.68 -4.00
C VAL A 201 16.39 -3.17 -3.70
N PHE A 202 15.46 -3.69 -2.90
CA PHE A 202 15.32 -5.11 -2.59
C PHE A 202 13.83 -5.42 -2.45
N VAL A 203 13.34 -6.37 -3.25
CA VAL A 203 11.96 -6.86 -3.20
C VAL A 203 11.92 -8.08 -2.29
N LEU A 204 10.94 -8.15 -1.38
CA LEU A 204 10.76 -9.33 -0.52
C LEU A 204 10.02 -10.44 -1.30
N PRO A 205 10.32 -11.73 -1.05
CA PRO A 205 9.47 -12.83 -1.51
C PRO A 205 8.00 -12.63 -1.14
N TYR A 206 7.08 -13.20 -1.93
CA TYR A 206 5.65 -13.01 -1.71
C TYR A 206 5.19 -13.64 -0.39
N TYR A 207 4.81 -12.78 0.56
CA TYR A 207 4.40 -13.17 1.91
C TYR A 207 2.94 -12.83 2.23
N LYS A 208 2.12 -12.43 1.24
CA LYS A 208 0.70 -12.05 1.41
C LYS A 208 0.51 -10.94 2.47
N VAL A 209 1.41 -9.94 2.47
CA VAL A 209 1.44 -8.86 3.45
C VAL A 209 0.43 -7.78 3.05
N ILE A 210 -0.58 -7.56 3.89
CA ILE A 210 -1.61 -6.55 3.67
C ILE A 210 -1.27 -5.20 4.33
N ASP A 211 -0.49 -5.21 5.41
CA ASP A 211 -0.07 -3.99 6.09
C ASP A 211 1.29 -4.13 6.80
N ILE A 212 2.01 -3.01 6.93
CA ILE A 212 3.35 -2.91 7.54
C ILE A 212 3.46 -1.82 8.63
N ALA A 213 4.37 -2.04 9.59
CA ALA A 213 4.83 -1.04 10.55
C ALA A 213 6.30 -1.23 10.94
N PHE A 214 7.06 -0.13 11.09
CA PHE A 214 8.37 -0.17 11.72
C PHE A 214 8.25 -0.15 13.24
N VAL A 215 9.00 -1.02 13.92
CA VAL A 215 9.20 -0.96 15.38
C VAL A 215 10.68 -1.09 15.67
N ARG A 216 11.32 0.08 15.90
CA ARG A 216 12.78 0.22 15.88
C ARG A 216 13.31 -0.13 14.48
N ASP A 217 14.40 -0.88 14.42
CA ASP A 217 15.15 -1.37 13.25
C ASP A 217 14.50 -2.57 12.53
N ILE A 218 13.36 -3.07 13.01
CA ILE A 218 12.64 -4.21 12.43
C ILE A 218 11.40 -3.70 11.67
N LEU A 219 11.26 -4.14 10.41
CA LEU A 219 10.01 -4.01 9.67
C LEU A 219 9.10 -5.18 10.06
N TYR A 220 7.89 -4.88 10.50
CA TYR A 220 6.84 -5.88 10.73
C TYR A 220 5.78 -5.80 9.63
N GLY A 221 5.26 -6.95 9.21
CA GLY A 221 4.12 -7.08 8.31
C GLY A 221 3.06 -8.03 8.85
N ILE A 222 1.80 -7.85 8.45
CA ILE A 222 0.70 -8.79 8.73
C ILE A 222 0.08 -9.38 7.47
N THR A 223 -0.45 -10.60 7.59
CA THR A 223 -1.29 -11.26 6.57
C THR A 223 -2.77 -11.15 6.93
N MET A 224 -3.68 -11.52 6.01
CA MET A 224 -5.13 -11.64 6.30
C MET A 224 -5.43 -12.58 7.47
N SER A 225 -4.68 -13.68 7.57
CA SER A 225 -4.75 -14.67 8.66
C SER A 225 -4.24 -14.14 10.02
N GLU A 226 -3.89 -12.85 10.09
CA GLU A 226 -3.33 -12.13 11.24
C GLU A 226 -2.00 -12.71 11.77
N GLU A 227 -1.24 -13.38 10.90
CA GLU A 227 0.15 -13.73 11.18
C GLU A 227 0.99 -12.46 11.28
N LEU A 228 1.95 -12.42 12.21
CA LEU A 228 2.92 -11.34 12.31
C LEU A 228 4.27 -11.80 11.78
N LEU A 229 4.73 -11.17 10.71
CA LEU A 229 6.03 -11.38 10.10
C LEU A 229 7.00 -10.30 10.57
N ALA A 230 8.25 -10.68 10.83
CA ALA A 230 9.32 -9.78 11.26
C ALA A 230 10.53 -9.90 10.34
N PHE A 231 10.92 -8.77 9.74
CA PHE A 231 12.00 -8.65 8.77
C PHE A 231 13.11 -7.76 9.36
N HIS A 232 14.25 -8.38 9.70
CA HIS A 232 15.41 -7.66 10.25
C HIS A 232 16.23 -7.07 9.10
N LEU A 233 16.19 -5.75 8.97
CA LEU A 233 16.91 -5.03 7.92
C LEU A 233 18.43 -5.17 8.04
N GLY A 234 19.12 -5.07 6.91
CA GLY A 234 20.57 -4.94 6.83
C GLY A 234 21.03 -4.43 5.46
N GLU A 235 22.30 -4.67 5.16
CA GLU A 235 23.00 -4.25 3.94
C GLU A 235 23.69 -5.44 3.28
N ASP A 236 23.88 -5.37 1.95
CA ASP A 236 24.86 -6.20 1.22
C ASP A 236 26.23 -5.49 1.12
N GLU A 237 27.15 -6.01 0.29
CA GLU A 237 28.50 -5.44 0.12
C GLU A 237 28.52 -4.08 -0.63
N ASP A 238 27.51 -3.79 -1.46
CA ASP A 238 27.31 -2.48 -2.13
C ASP A 238 26.64 -1.45 -1.19
N GLY A 239 25.92 -1.95 -0.18
CA GLY A 239 25.03 -1.18 0.69
C GLY A 239 23.63 -1.00 0.10
N ARG A 240 23.13 -1.95 -0.68
CA ARG A 240 21.70 -2.08 -1.00
C ARG A 240 20.95 -2.52 0.27
N PRO A 241 19.65 -2.21 0.44
CA PRO A 241 18.87 -2.81 1.52
C PRO A 241 18.81 -4.33 1.36
N ASN A 242 18.77 -5.07 2.46
CA ASN A 242 18.63 -6.53 2.46
C ASN A 242 17.91 -7.01 3.75
N ILE A 243 17.43 -8.25 3.78
CA ILE A 243 16.90 -8.90 4.99
C ILE A 243 17.95 -9.86 5.56
N THR A 244 18.46 -9.55 6.75
CA THR A 244 19.47 -10.39 7.44
C THR A 244 18.86 -11.57 8.20
N ARG A 245 17.58 -11.46 8.57
CA ARG A 245 16.82 -12.48 9.30
C ARG A 245 15.32 -12.28 9.12
N PHE A 246 14.61 -13.38 8.92
CA PHE A 246 13.14 -13.45 8.86
C PHE A 246 12.62 -14.29 10.04
N GLU A 247 11.50 -13.87 10.64
CA GLU A 247 10.79 -14.64 11.66
C GLU A 247 9.27 -14.52 11.48
N ARG A 248 8.56 -15.65 11.57
CA ARG A 248 7.13 -15.66 11.91
C ARG A 248 7.02 -15.44 13.42
N ALA A 249 6.70 -14.20 13.82
CA ALA A 249 6.71 -13.75 15.21
C ALA A 249 5.38 -14.02 15.94
N ILE A 250 4.28 -14.15 15.20
CA ILE A 250 2.98 -14.67 15.65
C ILE A 250 2.44 -15.51 14.49
N ASN A 251 2.17 -16.79 14.73
CA ASN A 251 1.49 -17.65 13.75
C ASN A 251 -0.03 -17.51 13.91
N SER A 252 -0.77 -17.77 12.84
CA SER A 252 -2.24 -17.76 12.92
C SER A 252 -2.73 -18.91 13.83
N PRO A 253 -3.77 -18.71 14.65
CA PRO A 253 -4.50 -19.81 15.28
C PRO A 253 -5.23 -20.73 14.28
N LEU A 254 -5.31 -20.32 13.01
CA LEU A 254 -5.97 -21.00 11.90
C LEU A 254 -4.97 -21.44 10.82
N SER A 255 -3.74 -21.78 11.20
CA SER A 255 -2.94 -22.67 10.37
C SER A 255 -3.64 -24.03 10.33
N TYR A 256 -4.45 -24.25 9.30
CA TYR A 256 -4.68 -25.61 8.81
C TYR A 256 -3.29 -26.17 8.50
N ASP A 257 -2.95 -27.29 9.13
CA ASP A 257 -1.75 -28.03 8.78
C ASP A 257 -1.94 -28.48 7.31
N HIS A 258 -1.21 -27.85 6.40
CA HIS A 258 -1.16 -28.27 5.01
C HIS A 258 -0.19 -29.45 5.00
N ASP A 259 -0.74 -30.67 4.99
CA ASP A 259 0.06 -31.88 4.81
C ASP A 259 0.81 -31.76 3.46
N GLU A 260 2.14 -31.68 3.52
CA GLU A 260 3.00 -31.81 2.32
C GLU A 260 2.98 -33.29 1.89
N SER A 261 1.97 -33.64 1.09
CA SER A 261 1.88 -34.90 0.36
C SER A 261 1.12 -34.70 -0.96
N ASP A 262 1.70 -33.88 -1.84
CA ASP A 262 1.48 -34.01 -3.28
C ASP A 262 2.24 -35.27 -3.74
N GLU A 263 1.55 -36.41 -3.80
CA GLU A 263 1.90 -37.53 -4.68
C GLU A 263 0.62 -37.90 -5.45
N ASP A 264 0.73 -37.94 -6.78
CA ASP A 264 -0.38 -38.09 -7.72
C ASP A 264 -1.03 -39.49 -7.65
N ASP A 265 -2.32 -39.58 -7.97
CA ASP A 265 -2.79 -40.31 -9.17
C ASP A 265 -4.32 -40.18 -9.33
N ASP A 266 -4.79 -40.35 -10.57
CA ASP A 266 -6.20 -40.28 -10.99
C ASP A 266 -7.07 -41.43 -10.42
N ASP A 267 -8.40 -41.21 -10.31
CA ASP A 267 -9.39 -41.98 -11.09
C ASP A 267 -10.85 -41.53 -10.84
N ASP A 268 -11.58 -41.40 -11.96
CA ASP A 268 -13.03 -41.24 -12.22
C ASP A 268 -14.08 -41.08 -11.10
N GLU A 269 -14.95 -40.07 -11.27
CA GLU A 269 -16.32 -40.07 -10.73
C GLU A 269 -17.25 -40.98 -11.58
N GLU A 270 -17.93 -41.95 -10.97
CA GLU A 270 -19.26 -42.42 -11.43
C GLU A 270 -20.25 -42.51 -10.26
N GLU A 271 -21.55 -42.55 -10.60
CA GLU A 271 -22.66 -42.13 -9.74
C GLU A 271 -23.35 -43.26 -8.91
N GLU A 272 -24.41 -42.84 -8.20
CA GLU A 272 -25.57 -43.61 -7.68
C GLU A 272 -25.56 -44.21 -6.25
N GLU A 273 -26.32 -43.50 -5.40
CA GLU A 273 -27.32 -43.96 -4.42
C GLU A 273 -26.98 -45.02 -3.32
N GLU A 274 -27.06 -44.59 -2.05
CA GLU A 274 -27.28 -45.47 -0.90
C GLU A 274 -28.76 -45.95 -0.83
N GLU A 275 -29.05 -47.21 -1.19
CA GLU A 275 -30.21 -47.95 -0.66
C GLU A 275 -29.79 -48.97 0.42
N GLU A 276 -30.73 -49.31 1.30
CA GLU A 276 -30.49 -50.05 2.56
C GLU A 276 -30.55 -51.59 2.43
N GLU A 277 -30.04 -52.26 3.49
CA GLU A 277 -30.39 -53.59 4.01
C GLU A 277 -29.54 -54.86 3.72
N GLU A 278 -29.23 -55.52 4.85
CA GLU A 278 -29.20 -56.97 5.16
C GLU A 278 -28.49 -58.02 4.24
N ASP A 279 -27.39 -58.53 4.81
CA ASP A 279 -27.14 -59.96 5.13
C ASP A 279 -26.36 -60.93 4.20
N HIS A 280 -25.52 -61.72 4.91
CA HIS A 280 -25.23 -63.14 4.72
C HIS A 280 -24.32 -63.65 3.57
N ASN A 281 -23.08 -63.96 4.00
CA ASN A 281 -22.42 -65.27 3.93
C ASN A 281 -21.89 -65.87 2.61
N GLU A 282 -20.69 -66.46 2.76
CA GLU A 282 -20.13 -67.59 2.00
C GLU A 282 -19.79 -67.33 0.51
N SER A 283 -18.92 -68.11 -0.15
CA SER A 283 -17.70 -68.85 0.20
C SER A 283 -17.23 -69.51 -1.11
N ASP A 284 -15.99 -70.02 -1.15
CA ASP A 284 -15.47 -70.95 -2.17
C ASP A 284 -15.30 -70.29 -3.57
N ASP A 285 -14.07 -70.13 -4.05
CA ASP A 285 -13.30 -71.08 -4.88
C ASP A 285 -13.76 -71.13 -6.36
N ASP A 286 -12.85 -70.84 -7.29
CA ASP A 286 -12.45 -71.81 -8.33
C ASP A 286 -11.18 -71.36 -9.08
N ASP A 287 -10.38 -72.32 -9.54
CA ASP A 287 -9.14 -72.10 -10.32
C ASP A 287 -9.40 -71.76 -11.79
N HIS A 288 -8.43 -71.12 -12.48
CA HIS A 288 -7.70 -71.84 -13.55
C HIS A 288 -6.42 -71.15 -14.06
N GLU A 289 -5.53 -72.00 -14.61
CA GLU A 289 -4.18 -71.73 -15.11
C GLU A 289 -4.14 -71.33 -16.61
N SER A 290 -2.91 -71.28 -17.17
CA SER A 290 -2.50 -71.38 -18.58
C SER A 290 -2.55 -70.11 -19.46
N ASP A 291 -1.62 -69.88 -20.39
CA ASP A 291 -0.25 -70.42 -20.61
C ASP A 291 0.47 -69.47 -21.61
N ASP A 292 1.79 -69.66 -21.80
CA ASP A 292 2.61 -69.39 -23.01
C ASP A 292 2.27 -68.14 -23.90
N ASN A 293 3.22 -67.27 -24.26
CA ASN A 293 4.43 -67.64 -25.01
C ASN A 293 5.41 -66.46 -25.24
N ASP A 294 6.66 -66.80 -25.61
CA ASP A 294 7.56 -66.22 -26.65
C ASP A 294 7.19 -64.87 -27.35
N ASN A 295 8.12 -64.00 -27.77
CA ASN A 295 9.50 -64.28 -28.23
C ASN A 295 10.45 -63.05 -28.30
N ASP A 296 11.75 -63.30 -28.14
CA ASP A 296 12.95 -62.72 -28.81
C ASP A 296 13.06 -61.24 -29.26
N ASN A 297 14.24 -60.67 -28.93
CA ASN A 297 15.15 -59.89 -29.81
C ASN A 297 14.76 -58.45 -30.22
N ASP A 298 15.70 -57.53 -30.49
CA ASP A 298 17.18 -57.51 -30.37
C ASP A 298 17.66 -56.04 -30.43
N ASN A 299 18.80 -55.73 -29.79
CA ASN A 299 19.88 -54.84 -30.28
C ASN A 299 19.59 -53.34 -30.57
N ASP A 300 20.55 -52.41 -30.55
CA ASP A 300 21.98 -52.40 -30.17
C ASP A 300 22.37 -50.93 -29.87
N ASP A 301 23.46 -50.73 -29.11
CA ASP A 301 24.62 -49.82 -29.32
C ASP A 301 24.40 -48.34 -29.78
N ASP A 302 25.19 -47.32 -29.38
CA ASP A 302 26.34 -47.20 -28.45
C ASP A 302 26.65 -45.68 -28.23
N ASP A 303 27.36 -45.35 -27.14
CA ASP A 303 28.58 -44.51 -26.98
C ASP A 303 28.91 -43.35 -27.99
N ASP A 304 29.62 -42.24 -27.67
CA ASP A 304 30.18 -41.69 -26.41
C ASP A 304 30.74 -40.23 -26.65
N ASP A 305 31.14 -39.57 -25.56
CA ASP A 305 32.32 -38.68 -25.37
C ASP A 305 32.63 -37.41 -26.23
N GLU A 306 32.47 -36.24 -25.56
CA GLU A 306 33.54 -35.35 -25.03
C GLU A 306 34.50 -34.45 -25.90
N GLU A 307 34.79 -33.27 -25.30
CA GLU A 307 36.04 -32.43 -25.28
C GLU A 307 36.52 -31.52 -26.47
N GLU A 308 36.27 -30.20 -26.26
CA GLU A 308 37.26 -29.07 -26.15
C GLU A 308 38.07 -28.40 -27.32
N GLU A 309 38.58 -27.18 -26.96
CA GLU A 309 39.67 -26.33 -27.50
C GLU A 309 39.49 -25.39 -28.75
N GLU A 310 39.24 -24.09 -28.45
CA GLU A 310 40.01 -22.87 -28.82
C GLU A 310 40.60 -22.62 -30.25
N GLY A 311 40.61 -21.36 -30.75
CA GLY A 311 41.20 -21.10 -32.10
C GLY A 311 41.28 -19.72 -32.79
N ILE A 312 41.16 -18.57 -32.12
CA ILE A 312 41.53 -17.17 -32.54
C ILE A 312 41.92 -16.82 -34.03
N SER A 313 41.19 -15.91 -34.70
CA SER A 313 41.68 -14.71 -35.49
C SER A 313 40.55 -14.14 -36.39
N SER A 314 40.19 -12.84 -36.43
CA SER A 314 40.90 -11.56 -36.60
C SER A 314 41.28 -11.19 -38.05
N ILE A 315 40.59 -10.20 -38.67
CA ILE A 315 41.15 -8.90 -39.17
C ILE A 315 40.11 -8.05 -39.98
N ASP A 316 40.14 -6.72 -39.81
CA ASP A 316 39.80 -5.54 -40.68
C ASP A 316 38.66 -5.54 -41.74
N GLU A 317 38.09 -4.40 -42.18
CA GLU A 317 37.73 -3.06 -41.63
C GLU A 317 37.11 -2.19 -42.77
N SER A 318 36.13 -1.29 -42.51
CA SER A 318 35.86 0.00 -43.21
C SER A 318 34.42 0.55 -43.02
N ASP A 319 34.27 1.73 -42.39
CA ASP A 319 34.14 3.09 -43.00
C ASP A 319 33.43 3.18 -44.39
N ASP A 320 32.66 4.19 -44.84
CA ASP A 320 32.16 5.55 -44.45
C ASP A 320 30.91 5.82 -45.37
N ASP A 321 29.95 6.74 -45.20
CA ASP A 321 29.34 7.56 -44.11
C ASP A 321 28.07 8.26 -44.73
N ASP A 322 27.49 9.30 -44.09
CA ASP A 322 26.66 10.40 -44.65
C ASP A 322 25.13 10.24 -44.95
N GLU A 323 24.32 10.68 -43.96
CA GLU A 323 23.47 11.92 -44.00
C GLU A 323 22.09 12.09 -44.71
N ALA A 324 21.26 12.88 -44.01
CA ALA A 324 20.27 13.89 -44.45
C ALA A 324 18.97 13.58 -45.25
N ALA A 325 17.87 13.44 -44.49
CA ALA A 325 16.71 14.37 -44.46
C ALA A 325 15.61 14.45 -45.58
N ALA A 326 14.42 13.94 -45.19
CA ALA A 326 13.12 14.68 -45.10
C ALA A 326 12.13 14.83 -46.28
N ASN A 327 10.84 14.67 -45.91
CA ASN A 327 9.58 15.26 -46.43
C ASN A 327 8.55 14.36 -47.19
N GLN A 328 7.42 14.16 -46.48
CA GLN A 328 6.03 14.43 -46.91
C GLN A 328 5.23 13.46 -47.82
N ALA A 329 4.12 13.00 -47.22
CA ALA A 329 2.73 13.11 -47.72
C ALA A 329 2.16 12.06 -48.71
N TRP A 330 1.16 11.30 -48.20
CA TRP A 330 -0.09 10.80 -48.82
C TRP A 330 -0.08 10.45 -50.34
N ASN A 331 -0.56 9.28 -50.77
CA ASN A 331 -1.98 8.89 -50.70
C ASN A 331 -2.24 7.46 -51.27
N ASP A 332 -3.37 6.86 -50.87
CA ASP A 332 -4.14 5.68 -51.33
C ASP A 332 -3.63 4.77 -52.50
N GLY A 333 -3.82 3.46 -52.35
CA GLY A 333 -3.82 2.47 -53.43
C GLY A 333 -3.92 1.02 -52.94
N ASP A 334 -5.11 0.41 -53.06
CA ASP A 334 -5.35 -1.01 -52.75
C ASP A 334 -4.81 -1.95 -53.87
N ASP A 335 -4.44 -3.17 -53.52
CA ASP A 335 -4.74 -4.43 -54.24
C ASP A 335 -4.27 -5.61 -53.36
N ASP A 336 -5.03 -6.70 -53.31
CA ASP A 336 -4.80 -7.88 -52.44
C ASP A 336 -3.79 -8.89 -53.05
N ASP A 337 -3.19 -9.73 -52.21
CA ASP A 337 -2.99 -11.18 -52.44
C ASP A 337 -2.56 -11.83 -51.09
N ASP A 338 -3.10 -13.01 -50.79
CA ASP A 338 -2.84 -13.75 -49.53
C ASP A 338 -1.51 -14.55 -49.59
N ASP A 339 -0.80 -14.65 -48.46
CA ASP A 339 0.06 -15.79 -48.11
C ASP A 339 0.00 -15.94 -46.57
N ASP A 340 -0.33 -17.15 -46.08
CA ASP A 340 -0.41 -17.48 -44.66
C ASP A 340 1.02 -17.78 -44.12
N ASP A 341 1.55 -16.92 -43.25
CA ASP A 341 2.67 -17.24 -42.35
C ASP A 341 2.19 -17.03 -40.90
N ASP A 342 1.77 -18.13 -40.25
CA ASP A 342 1.60 -18.22 -38.80
C ASP A 342 3.01 -18.21 -38.15
N ASP A 343 3.68 -17.05 -38.11
CA ASP A 343 4.78 -16.81 -37.16
C ASP A 343 4.13 -16.44 -35.82
N ASP A 344 4.37 -17.24 -34.78
CA ASP A 344 3.85 -17.01 -33.43
C ASP A 344 4.33 -15.63 -32.91
N ASP A 345 3.41 -14.65 -32.82
CA ASP A 345 3.57 -13.58 -31.84
C ASP A 345 3.55 -14.28 -30.47
N ASP A 346 4.70 -14.33 -29.80
CA ASP A 346 4.80 -14.61 -28.37
C ASP A 346 4.04 -13.49 -27.63
N ASP A 347 2.70 -13.62 -27.57
CA ASP A 347 1.87 -12.96 -26.57
C ASP A 347 2.36 -13.49 -25.21
N ASP A 348 3.36 -12.79 -24.65
CA ASP A 348 3.65 -12.73 -23.22
C ASP A 348 2.39 -12.17 -22.53
N ASP A 349 1.36 -13.01 -22.42
CA ASP A 349 0.16 -12.90 -21.60
C ASP A 349 0.61 -13.07 -20.12
N ASP A 350 1.50 -12.16 -19.69
CA ASP A 350 2.00 -11.96 -18.33
C ASP A 350 0.79 -11.77 -17.41
N ASP A 351 0.40 -12.83 -16.71
CA ASP A 351 -0.76 -12.91 -15.82
C ASP A 351 -0.65 -11.93 -14.63
N ASP A 352 -1.04 -10.66 -14.84
CA ASP A 352 -1.25 -9.62 -13.80
C ASP A 352 -2.47 -9.96 -12.89
N GLY A 353 -2.95 -11.21 -12.87
CA GLY A 353 -4.14 -11.66 -12.16
C GLY A 353 -3.95 -11.82 -10.65
N CYS A 354 -2.74 -12.06 -10.16
CA CYS A 354 -2.49 -12.33 -8.73
C CYS A 354 -2.38 -11.06 -7.87
N THR A 355 -3.48 -10.32 -7.76
CA THR A 355 -3.57 -9.21 -6.81
C THR A 355 -3.60 -9.69 -5.36
N VAL A 356 -2.78 -9.07 -4.51
CA VAL A 356 -2.81 -9.20 -3.05
C VAL A 356 -3.99 -8.37 -2.54
N PRO A 357 -4.90 -8.95 -1.73
CA PRO A 357 -6.00 -8.19 -1.17
C PRO A 357 -5.47 -7.09 -0.24
N ASP A 358 -6.10 -5.92 -0.30
CA ASP A 358 -5.79 -4.79 0.56
C ASP A 358 -5.98 -5.10 2.05
N ASN A 359 -5.63 -4.15 2.93
CA ASN A 359 -5.84 -4.31 4.36
C ASN A 359 -7.32 -4.26 4.82
N GLU A 360 -8.28 -4.45 3.90
CA GLU A 360 -9.72 -4.52 4.12
C GLU A 360 -10.29 -5.83 3.55
N GLU A 361 -10.96 -6.63 4.38
CA GLU A 361 -11.66 -7.87 4.01
C GLU A 361 -13.18 -7.65 4.04
N THR A 362 -13.90 -8.15 3.03
CA THR A 362 -15.32 -7.81 2.83
C THR A 362 -16.20 -9.06 2.81
N GLU A 363 -17.09 -9.18 3.79
CA GLU A 363 -18.09 -10.25 3.90
C GLU A 363 -19.47 -9.77 3.41
N GLY A 364 -20.05 -10.52 2.45
CA GLY A 364 -21.40 -10.29 1.93
C GLY A 364 -22.07 -11.61 1.53
N TYR A 365 -23.36 -11.77 1.87
CA TYR A 365 -24.12 -13.00 1.57
C TYR A 365 -24.88 -12.88 0.23
N GLU A 366 -24.22 -13.29 -0.86
CA GLU A 366 -24.82 -13.37 -2.20
C GLU A 366 -25.82 -14.54 -2.30
N TYR A 367 -27.05 -14.28 -1.83
CA TYR A 367 -28.21 -15.13 -2.10
C TYR A 367 -29.48 -14.30 -2.25
N ASN A 368 -30.00 -14.27 -3.49
CA ASN A 368 -31.16 -13.52 -3.98
C ASN A 368 -30.97 -11.99 -4.10
N GLU A 369 -31.66 -11.43 -5.09
CA GLU A 369 -31.45 -10.15 -5.80
C GLU A 369 -31.70 -8.84 -4.98
N GLU A 370 -31.65 -8.89 -3.64
CA GLU A 370 -31.78 -7.71 -2.79
C GLU A 370 -30.39 -7.26 -2.28
N PRO A 371 -29.96 -5.99 -2.50
CA PRO A 371 -28.67 -5.49 -2.05
C PRO A 371 -28.64 -5.29 -0.53
N LYS A 372 -27.95 -6.19 0.17
CA LYS A 372 -27.86 -6.24 1.63
C LYS A 372 -26.67 -5.44 2.17
N ASP A 373 -26.79 -5.01 3.42
CA ASP A 373 -25.70 -4.38 4.17
C ASP A 373 -24.47 -5.31 4.25
N MET A 374 -23.30 -4.76 3.95
CA MET A 374 -22.04 -5.48 3.77
C MET A 374 -21.09 -5.21 4.95
N ILE A 375 -20.32 -6.19 5.42
CA ILE A 375 -19.39 -6.03 6.55
C ILE A 375 -17.96 -5.95 6.01
N CYS A 376 -17.28 -4.82 6.27
CA CYS A 376 -15.88 -4.63 5.96
C CYS A 376 -15.04 -4.69 7.25
N THR A 377 -14.03 -5.55 7.28
CA THR A 377 -13.06 -5.71 8.38
C THR A 377 -11.67 -5.23 7.91
N SER A 378 -11.22 -4.06 8.36
CA SER A 378 -9.87 -3.58 8.08
C SER A 378 -8.87 -3.86 9.20
N ARG A 379 -7.60 -4.08 8.83
CA ARG A 379 -6.51 -4.53 9.72
C ARG A 379 -5.30 -3.59 9.61
N HIS A 380 -4.88 -2.99 10.72
CA HIS A 380 -3.83 -1.96 10.72
C HIS A 380 -2.75 -2.27 11.76
N LEU A 381 -1.49 -2.35 11.35
CA LEU A 381 -0.34 -2.34 12.25
C LEU A 381 0.00 -0.90 12.67
N VAL A 382 0.22 -0.70 13.97
CA VAL A 382 0.57 0.60 14.53
C VAL A 382 1.62 0.47 15.63
N GLN A 383 2.68 1.26 15.57
CA GLN A 383 3.57 1.47 16.73
C GLN A 383 2.91 2.48 17.71
N SER A 384 2.77 2.10 18.98
CA SER A 384 2.29 2.99 20.05
C SER A 384 3.30 4.08 20.41
N CYS A 385 2.89 5.12 21.17
CA CYS A 385 3.84 6.12 21.68
C CYS A 385 4.72 5.61 22.85
N SER A 386 4.55 4.35 23.26
CA SER A 386 5.45 3.56 24.12
C SER A 386 6.43 2.67 23.33
N GLY A 387 6.27 2.53 22.01
CA GLY A 387 7.11 1.68 21.17
C GLY A 387 6.71 0.21 21.14
N GLU A 388 5.46 -0.10 21.47
CA GLU A 388 4.85 -1.44 21.43
C GLU A 388 4.11 -1.61 20.09
N LEU A 389 4.09 -2.82 19.53
CA LEU A 389 3.33 -3.10 18.31
C LEU A 389 1.88 -3.45 18.63
N LEU A 390 0.96 -2.76 17.94
CA LEU A 390 -0.47 -2.98 18.00
C LEU A 390 -0.99 -3.45 16.63
N LEU A 391 -1.94 -4.38 16.65
CA LEU A 391 -2.87 -4.65 15.56
C LEU A 391 -4.21 -4.02 15.93
N VAL A 392 -4.78 -3.21 15.03
CA VAL A 392 -6.13 -2.67 15.15
C VAL A 392 -7.01 -3.31 14.09
N ARG A 393 -8.05 -4.01 14.54
CA ARG A 393 -9.12 -4.52 13.67
C ARG A 393 -10.31 -3.59 13.75
N HIS A 394 -10.77 -3.06 12.62
CA HIS A 394 -11.90 -2.13 12.51
C HIS A 394 -12.98 -2.75 11.64
N GLN A 395 -14.16 -2.99 12.22
CA GLN A 395 -15.30 -3.51 11.49
C GLN A 395 -16.32 -2.40 11.25
N SER A 396 -16.65 -2.17 9.98
CA SER A 396 -17.69 -1.23 9.55
C SER A 396 -18.80 -1.97 8.82
N LEU A 397 -20.05 -1.53 9.04
CA LEU A 397 -21.14 -1.86 8.13
C LEU A 397 -21.15 -0.84 7.01
N ILE A 398 -21.39 -1.31 5.79
CA ILE A 398 -21.57 -0.53 4.56
C ILE A 398 -23.00 -0.81 4.07
N PRO A 399 -24.00 0.00 4.46
CA PRO A 399 -25.40 -0.20 4.07
C PRO A 399 -25.68 0.43 2.70
N THR A 400 -26.46 -0.26 1.86
CA THR A 400 -26.73 0.12 0.45
C THR A 400 -27.14 1.59 0.25
N ASP A 401 -28.06 2.09 1.10
CA ASP A 401 -28.67 3.43 0.96
C ASP A 401 -28.12 4.48 1.95
N SER A 402 -27.00 4.23 2.66
CA SER A 402 -26.52 5.16 3.70
C SER A 402 -25.00 5.19 3.90
N HIS A 403 -24.54 6.06 4.82
CA HIS A 403 -23.11 6.17 5.15
C HIS A 403 -22.64 4.96 5.97
N SER A 404 -21.44 4.47 5.66
CA SER A 404 -20.81 3.41 6.45
C SER A 404 -20.52 3.85 7.89
N TYR A 405 -20.73 2.93 8.83
CA TYR A 405 -20.56 3.20 10.26
C TYR A 405 -19.81 2.08 10.98
N THR A 406 -19.07 2.46 12.00
CA THR A 406 -18.25 1.53 12.78
C THR A 406 -19.14 0.65 13.66
N LEU A 407 -19.08 -0.66 13.44
CA LEU A 407 -19.68 -1.68 14.30
C LEU A 407 -18.80 -1.96 15.53
N LYS A 408 -17.49 -2.08 15.31
CA LYS A 408 -16.54 -2.60 16.30
C LYS A 408 -15.13 -2.09 16.01
N VAL A 409 -14.35 -1.85 17.06
CA VAL A 409 -12.90 -1.72 16.98
C VAL A 409 -12.29 -2.63 18.05
N GLU A 410 -11.31 -3.43 17.67
CA GLU A 410 -10.50 -4.24 18.57
C GLU A 410 -9.04 -3.82 18.45
N VAL A 411 -8.38 -3.65 19.59
CA VAL A 411 -6.95 -3.38 19.65
C VAL A 411 -6.27 -4.57 20.32
N PHE A 412 -5.29 -5.14 19.65
CA PHE A 412 -4.46 -6.22 20.16
C PHE A 412 -3.01 -5.74 20.24
N LYS A 413 -2.30 -6.13 21.29
CA LYS A 413 -0.85 -5.92 21.41
C LYS A 413 -0.12 -7.23 21.03
N ALA A 414 0.99 -7.12 20.31
CA ALA A 414 1.88 -8.26 20.08
C ALA A 414 2.61 -8.65 21.40
N ASP A 415 2.43 -9.89 21.84
CA ASP A 415 3.32 -10.53 22.81
C ASP A 415 4.32 -11.44 22.09
N LEU A 416 5.42 -10.83 21.67
CA LEU A 416 6.56 -11.49 21.01
C LEU A 416 7.26 -12.54 21.90
N CYS A 417 6.96 -12.59 23.22
CA CYS A 417 7.52 -13.62 24.11
C CYS A 417 6.69 -14.90 24.14
N THR A 418 5.41 -14.85 23.76
CA THR A 418 4.52 -16.03 23.67
C THR A 418 4.02 -16.33 22.26
N GLY A 419 4.34 -15.46 21.29
CA GLY A 419 3.96 -15.58 19.89
C GLY A 419 2.47 -15.37 19.66
N LYS A 420 1.85 -14.39 20.35
CA LYS A 420 0.38 -14.20 20.36
C LYS A 420 -0.07 -12.74 20.38
N TRP A 421 -1.23 -12.49 19.78
CA TRP A 421 -1.98 -11.25 19.93
C TRP A 421 -2.75 -11.23 21.27
N VAL A 422 -2.59 -10.16 22.04
CA VAL A 422 -3.22 -9.98 23.36
C VAL A 422 -4.21 -8.82 23.31
N CYS A 423 -5.50 -9.12 23.45
CA CYS A 423 -6.58 -8.13 23.37
C CYS A 423 -6.50 -7.08 24.49
N CYS A 424 -6.54 -5.80 24.11
CA CYS A 424 -6.47 -4.65 25.02
C CYS A 424 -7.86 -4.30 25.58
N SER A 425 -8.35 -5.10 26.54
CA SER A 425 -9.69 -4.99 27.14
C SER A 425 -10.03 -3.68 27.87
N ASN A 426 -9.08 -2.74 27.97
CA ASN A 426 -9.27 -1.42 28.58
C ASN A 426 -9.14 -0.28 27.54
N GLY A 427 -9.11 -0.60 26.25
CA GLY A 427 -8.81 0.35 25.18
C GLY A 427 -7.34 0.70 25.06
N LEU A 428 -7.07 1.83 24.40
CA LEU A 428 -5.72 2.35 24.13
C LEU A 428 -5.00 2.89 25.40
N PRO A 429 -3.66 3.02 25.37
CA PRO A 429 -2.91 3.65 26.45
C PRO A 429 -3.37 5.10 26.71
N LYS A 430 -3.39 5.48 28.00
CA LYS A 430 -3.89 6.80 28.41
C LYS A 430 -3.06 7.94 27.80
N GLY A 431 -3.75 8.89 27.16
CA GLY A 431 -3.14 10.04 26.48
C GLY A 431 -2.66 9.74 25.05
N GLU A 432 -2.93 8.55 24.51
CA GLU A 432 -2.73 8.20 23.10
C GLU A 432 -4.05 8.24 22.31
N ALA A 433 -3.94 8.43 21.00
CA ALA A 433 -5.02 8.36 20.01
C ALA A 433 -4.45 7.83 18.68
N LEU A 434 -5.26 7.11 17.91
CA LEU A 434 -4.85 6.50 16.64
C LEU A 434 -5.53 7.15 15.44
N PHE A 435 -4.81 7.26 14.33
CA PHE A 435 -5.30 7.76 13.05
C PHE A 435 -5.00 6.73 11.96
N LEU A 436 -6.06 6.23 11.31
CA LEU A 436 -6.02 5.08 10.41
C LEU A 436 -6.62 5.41 9.03
N SER A 437 -5.93 4.92 8.00
CA SER A 437 -6.22 5.02 6.56
C SER A 437 -5.29 4.01 5.84
N ARG A 438 -5.64 3.51 4.66
CA ARG A 438 -4.84 2.53 3.89
C ARG A 438 -3.34 2.87 3.88
N SER A 439 -2.98 4.10 3.51
CA SER A 439 -1.57 4.54 3.43
C SER A 439 -0.95 5.10 4.71
N VAL A 440 -1.70 5.27 5.82
CA VAL A 440 -1.18 5.79 7.10
C VAL A 440 -1.90 5.19 8.31
N SER A 441 -1.12 4.55 9.18
CA SER A 441 -1.57 3.99 10.46
C SER A 441 -0.66 4.52 11.57
N LYS A 442 -1.08 5.56 12.31
CA LYS A 442 -0.19 6.32 13.21
C LYS A 442 -0.80 6.55 14.60
N CYS A 443 -0.02 6.22 15.64
CA CYS A 443 -0.30 6.68 17.00
C CYS A 443 0.24 8.10 17.22
N THR A 444 -0.50 8.93 17.95
CA THR A 444 -0.01 10.19 18.50
C THR A 444 -0.42 10.36 19.95
N ARG A 445 0.38 11.12 20.70
CA ARG A 445 -0.07 11.70 21.97
C ARG A 445 -1.12 12.77 21.70
N VAL A 446 -2.11 12.84 22.57
CA VAL A 446 -3.20 13.81 22.56
C VAL A 446 -2.69 15.26 22.60
N CYS A 447 -3.20 16.09 21.70
CA CYS A 447 -3.02 17.55 21.69
C CYS A 447 -4.18 18.22 20.93
N GLY A 448 -4.42 19.51 21.18
CA GLY A 448 -5.59 20.21 20.60
C GLY A 448 -6.91 19.53 20.96
N ASP A 449 -7.76 19.33 19.95
CA ASP A 449 -9.09 18.71 20.07
C ASP A 449 -9.08 17.17 19.87
N ILE A 450 -7.90 16.54 19.84
CA ILE A 450 -7.74 15.07 19.82
C ILE A 450 -8.14 14.52 21.20
N GLN A 451 -8.84 13.39 21.23
CA GLN A 451 -9.38 12.79 22.47
C GLN A 451 -8.59 11.55 22.89
N GLU A 452 -8.36 11.33 24.20
CA GLU A 452 -7.61 10.17 24.69
C GLU A 452 -8.44 8.88 24.58
N GLY A 453 -7.85 7.81 24.05
CA GLY A 453 -8.56 6.55 23.84
C GLY A 453 -9.31 6.43 22.50
N PHE A 454 -9.25 7.44 21.64
CA PHE A 454 -10.03 7.49 20.40
C PHE A 454 -9.26 7.01 19.16
N VAL A 455 -9.99 6.43 18.21
CA VAL A 455 -9.52 6.11 16.85
C VAL A 455 -10.28 6.96 15.82
N TYR A 456 -9.52 7.52 14.88
CA TYR A 456 -9.97 8.40 13.81
C TYR A 456 -9.71 7.72 12.45
N TYR A 457 -10.72 7.68 11.59
CA TYR A 457 -10.68 6.94 10.32
C TYR A 457 -10.92 7.87 9.12
N THR A 458 -10.32 7.56 7.97
CA THR A 458 -10.71 8.22 6.71
C THR A 458 -11.97 7.66 6.09
N SER A 459 -12.31 6.39 6.34
CA SER A 459 -13.52 5.72 5.83
C SER A 459 -14.83 6.37 6.31
N ASN A 460 -14.88 6.89 7.54
CA ASN A 460 -15.95 7.80 7.97
C ASN A 460 -15.38 9.00 8.75
N LEU A 461 -15.32 10.15 8.08
CA LEU A 461 -14.81 11.42 8.62
C LEU A 461 -15.88 12.25 9.37
N GLN A 462 -17.03 11.68 9.71
CA GLN A 462 -18.06 12.31 10.56
C GLN A 462 -18.00 11.80 12.00
N ASP A 463 -17.39 10.63 12.22
CA ASP A 463 -17.44 9.88 13.47
C ASP A 463 -16.04 9.47 13.95
N VAL A 464 -15.92 9.15 15.23
CA VAL A 464 -14.71 8.66 15.92
C VAL A 464 -15.09 7.57 16.93
N PHE A 465 -14.22 6.60 17.18
CA PHE A 465 -14.52 5.48 18.08
C PHE A 465 -13.74 5.58 19.40
N ASP A 466 -14.43 5.60 20.55
CA ASP A 466 -13.82 5.52 21.87
C ASP A 466 -13.56 4.06 22.25
N THR A 467 -12.28 3.67 22.33
CA THR A 467 -11.88 2.31 22.71
C THR A 467 -12.07 1.97 24.20
N THR A 468 -12.38 2.97 25.02
CA THR A 468 -12.61 2.83 26.48
C THR A 468 -14.05 2.45 26.81
N SER A 469 -14.99 2.99 26.04
CA SER A 469 -16.43 2.77 26.19
C SER A 469 -17.03 1.88 25.10
N SER A 470 -16.24 1.58 24.05
CA SER A 470 -16.65 0.87 22.83
C SER A 470 -17.83 1.53 22.12
N THR A 471 -17.83 2.86 22.04
CA THR A 471 -18.89 3.64 21.40
C THR A 471 -18.38 4.62 20.35
N THR A 472 -19.15 4.76 19.28
CA THR A 472 -18.96 5.77 18.23
C THR A 472 -19.52 7.12 18.68
N HIS A 473 -18.77 8.19 18.45
CA HIS A 473 -19.13 9.57 18.76
C HIS A 473 -18.95 10.46 17.52
N PRO A 474 -19.78 11.51 17.34
CA PRO A 474 -19.55 12.50 16.30
C PRO A 474 -18.21 13.22 16.50
N MET A 475 -17.45 13.37 15.42
CA MET A 475 -16.15 14.04 15.43
C MET A 475 -16.30 15.50 15.88
N THR A 476 -15.46 15.94 16.82
CA THR A 476 -15.56 17.26 17.49
C THR A 476 -15.31 18.45 16.55
N PHE A 477 -14.72 18.20 15.39
CA PHE A 477 -14.42 19.15 14.34
C PHE A 477 -15.01 18.66 13.01
N GLN A 478 -15.58 19.57 12.21
CA GLN A 478 -16.19 19.25 10.93
C GLN A 478 -15.23 19.53 9.77
N TRP A 479 -15.01 18.54 8.91
CA TRP A 479 -14.27 18.68 7.66
C TRP A 479 -15.11 19.36 6.55
N PRO A 480 -14.53 19.79 5.41
CA PRO A 480 -15.29 20.33 4.29
C PRO A 480 -15.97 19.20 3.49
N CYS A 481 -16.98 18.56 4.09
CA CYS A 481 -17.58 17.30 3.60
C CYS A 481 -18.04 17.33 2.13
N GLN A 482 -18.47 18.48 1.60
CA GLN A 482 -18.87 18.61 0.19
C GLN A 482 -17.73 18.42 -0.81
N ARG A 483 -16.46 18.64 -0.40
CA ARG A 483 -15.30 18.35 -1.25
C ARG A 483 -14.78 16.94 -1.01
N ILE A 484 -14.68 16.52 0.26
CA ILE A 484 -14.13 15.19 0.58
C ILE A 484 -15.03 14.07 0.05
N ARG A 485 -16.37 14.20 0.11
CA ARG A 485 -17.31 13.21 -0.44
C ARG A 485 -17.25 13.04 -1.98
N ARG A 486 -16.40 13.79 -2.70
CA ARG A 486 -16.14 13.57 -4.13
C ARG A 486 -14.99 12.59 -4.38
N GLU A 487 -14.07 12.48 -3.44
CA GLU A 487 -12.93 11.57 -3.48
C GLU A 487 -13.36 10.20 -2.94
N SER A 488 -12.75 9.11 -3.40
CA SER A 488 -12.92 7.82 -2.71
C SER A 488 -12.21 7.88 -1.36
N HIS A 489 -12.90 7.45 -0.30
CA HIS A 489 -12.36 7.43 1.06
C HIS A 489 -11.09 6.58 1.21
N HIS A 490 -10.96 5.58 0.33
CA HIS A 490 -9.82 4.67 0.18
C HIS A 490 -8.50 5.40 -0.13
N PHE A 491 -8.53 6.48 -0.93
CA PHE A 491 -7.35 7.29 -1.29
C PHE A 491 -7.08 8.47 -0.34
N LEU A 492 -7.90 8.68 0.69
CA LEU A 492 -7.69 9.74 1.67
C LEU A 492 -6.64 9.29 2.69
N SER A 493 -5.65 10.16 2.94
CA SER A 493 -4.50 9.85 3.80
C SER A 493 -4.33 10.86 4.93
N TRP A 494 -3.95 10.40 6.14
CA TRP A 494 -3.68 11.28 7.28
C TRP A 494 -2.27 11.88 7.20
N PHE A 495 -2.17 13.22 7.18
CA PHE A 495 -0.87 13.90 7.20
C PHE A 495 -0.61 14.63 8.52
N PHE A 496 0.62 14.54 9.03
CA PHE A 496 1.03 15.09 10.32
C PHE A 496 2.12 16.17 10.14
N PRO A 497 1.77 17.45 10.27
CA PRO A 497 2.75 18.54 10.24
C PRO A 497 3.79 18.43 11.39
N PRO A 498 5.09 18.63 11.12
CA PRO A 498 6.14 18.62 12.14
C PRO A 498 5.91 19.69 13.22
N LYS A 499 6.37 19.38 14.43
CA LYS A 499 6.22 20.22 15.64
C LYS A 499 7.24 21.36 15.74
N GLU A 500 8.45 21.14 15.21
CA GLU A 500 9.63 21.97 15.53
C GLU A 500 9.92 23.08 14.51
N LEU A 501 9.43 22.92 13.28
CA LEU A 501 9.46 23.97 12.27
C LEU A 501 8.49 25.08 12.64
N LEU A 502 8.95 26.09 13.42
CA LEU A 502 8.74 27.55 13.25
C LEU A 502 9.04 28.39 14.52
N VAL A 503 10.14 29.16 14.49
CA VAL A 503 10.47 30.21 15.49
C VAL A 503 11.13 31.43 14.85
#